data_AF-A0A9J8APL5-F1
#
_entry.id   AF-A0A9J8APL5-F1
#
_cell.length_a   1.000
_cell.length_b   1.000
_cell.length_c   1.000
_cell.angle_alpha   90.00
_cell.angle_beta   90.00
_cell.angle_gamma   90.00
#
_symmetry.space_group_name_H-M   'P 1'
#
loop_
_entity.id
_entity.type
_entity.pdbx_description
1 polymer ?
#
loop_
_entity_poly.entity_id
_entity_poly.type
_entity_poly.pdbx_seq_one_letter_code
_entity_poly.pdbx_strand_id
1 'polypeptide(L)'
;MSYNWFCEDGNVEDPLEEQKTLKFRGDLAYRRKQYQSCFSLIPAGNISVKRDVLEGIARCCCQQGKKEEALNACEKLVNIDRSIQHLPHLTCVLQLELSVDEHYRDLTNSISSLQQLCCLHPYYPWHWLNLAMSFQRLLESDGCPDRRSTEEEHDQQQGTSNILRLKTIMCLIRTRYFSFMLENSKRALRDIEEALHVLQPTENMLQTVSEAMAENLNPEKMREENQDGESLSGLYIKEFDERWWNKLHTKIGPDGPANAKEIKHFTFKIVKR
;
A
#
# COMPACT_ATOMS: atom_id res chain seq x y z
N MET A 1 -13.03 25.92 -28.19
CA MET A 1 -14.41 26.28 -27.78
C MET A 1 -14.38 26.60 -26.29
N SER A 2 -14.89 27.76 -25.89
CA SER A 2 -14.83 28.26 -24.51
C SER A 2 -15.89 27.56 -23.65
N TYR A 3 -15.47 26.88 -22.57
CA TYR A 3 -16.33 26.17 -21.61
C TYR A 3 -17.13 27.10 -20.68
N ASN A 4 -17.17 28.41 -20.92
CA ASN A 4 -17.73 29.40 -19.97
C ASN A 4 -19.26 29.45 -19.92
N TRP A 5 -19.99 28.84 -20.87
CA TRP A 5 -21.46 28.94 -20.91
C TRP A 5 -22.14 28.23 -19.72
N PHE A 6 -21.49 27.25 -19.10
CA PHE A 6 -22.02 26.57 -17.91
C PHE A 6 -21.82 27.37 -16.60
N CYS A 7 -21.08 28.48 -16.61
CA CYS A 7 -20.82 29.28 -15.40
C CYS A 7 -21.96 30.27 -15.07
N GLU A 8 -22.97 30.38 -15.93
CA GLU A 8 -24.14 31.23 -15.69
C GLU A 8 -25.10 30.50 -14.75
N ASP A 9 -25.50 31.15 -13.65
CA ASP A 9 -26.53 30.66 -12.72
C ASP A 9 -27.91 30.84 -13.35
N GLY A 10 -28.21 30.00 -14.34
CA GLY A 10 -29.57 29.78 -14.82
C GLY A 10 -30.29 28.81 -13.89
N ASN A 11 -31.54 29.11 -13.53
CA ASN A 11 -32.39 28.21 -12.76
C ASN A 11 -32.73 27.01 -13.66
N VAL A 12 -32.09 25.85 -13.42
CA VAL A 12 -32.31 24.64 -14.22
C VAL A 12 -33.49 23.88 -13.61
N GLU A 13 -34.65 23.89 -14.29
CA GLU A 13 -35.87 23.23 -13.80
C GLU A 13 -35.84 21.70 -13.93
N ASP A 14 -34.96 21.15 -14.78
CA ASP A 14 -34.79 19.70 -14.99
C ASP A 14 -33.64 19.14 -14.12
N PRO A 15 -33.91 18.23 -13.17
CA PRO A 15 -32.89 17.57 -12.35
C PRO A 15 -31.77 16.89 -13.16
N LEU A 16 -32.07 16.39 -14.36
CA LEU A 16 -31.07 15.75 -15.21
C LEU A 16 -30.12 16.77 -15.86
N GLU A 17 -30.63 17.93 -16.26
CA GLU A 17 -29.83 19.04 -16.79
C GLU A 17 -29.04 19.75 -15.67
N GLU A 18 -29.59 19.81 -14.46
CA GLU A 18 -28.87 20.29 -13.28
C GLU A 18 -27.66 19.39 -13.01
N GLN A 19 -27.86 18.06 -13.02
CA GLN A 19 -26.79 17.08 -12.86
C GLN A 19 -25.71 17.20 -13.95
N LYS A 20 -26.09 17.44 -15.21
CA LYS A 20 -25.13 17.66 -16.31
C LYS A 20 -24.35 18.96 -16.12
N THR A 21 -25.02 20.04 -15.75
CA THR A 21 -24.40 21.35 -15.51
C THR A 21 -23.38 21.27 -14.38
N LEU A 22 -23.75 20.63 -13.26
CA LEU A 22 -22.86 20.36 -12.15
C LEU A 22 -21.65 19.50 -12.55
N LYS A 23 -21.85 18.47 -13.38
CA LYS A 23 -20.77 17.66 -13.95
C LYS A 23 -19.80 18.51 -14.77
N PHE A 24 -20.28 19.34 -15.70
CA PHE A 24 -19.41 20.18 -16.54
C PHE A 24 -18.69 21.28 -15.75
N ARG A 25 -19.34 21.87 -14.73
CA ARG A 25 -18.70 22.79 -13.78
C ARG A 25 -17.60 22.06 -12.98
N GLY A 26 -17.87 20.83 -12.56
CA GLY A 26 -16.90 19.92 -11.94
C GLY A 26 -15.70 19.63 -12.84
N ASP A 27 -15.91 19.25 -14.10
CA ASP A 27 -14.86 18.98 -15.08
C ASP A 27 -14.00 20.22 -15.38
N LEU A 28 -14.62 21.40 -15.44
CA LEU A 28 -13.93 22.68 -15.64
C LEU A 28 -13.07 23.04 -14.43
N ALA A 29 -13.62 22.91 -13.22
CA ALA A 29 -12.90 23.14 -11.97
C ALA A 29 -11.76 22.11 -11.80
N TYR A 30 -11.95 20.85 -12.20
CA TYR A 30 -10.89 19.82 -12.27
C TYR A 30 -9.74 20.27 -13.18
N ARG A 31 -10.05 20.74 -14.40
CA ARG A 31 -9.03 21.28 -15.33
C ARG A 31 -8.32 22.53 -14.80
N ARG A 32 -9.03 23.35 -14.01
CA ARG A 32 -8.48 24.55 -13.35
C ARG A 32 -7.79 24.26 -12.02
N LYS A 33 -7.70 22.99 -11.61
CA LYS A 33 -7.16 22.56 -10.32
C LYS A 33 -7.92 23.10 -9.09
N GLN A 34 -9.18 23.47 -9.25
CA GLN A 34 -10.09 24.00 -8.22
C GLN A 34 -10.95 22.88 -7.60
N TYR A 35 -10.31 21.82 -7.13
CA TYR A 35 -11.00 20.57 -6.78
C TYR A 35 -11.95 20.66 -5.58
N GLN A 36 -11.73 21.59 -4.65
CA GLN A 36 -12.64 21.82 -3.52
C GLN A 36 -14.02 22.31 -3.99
N SER A 37 -14.05 23.16 -5.02
CA SER A 37 -15.29 23.63 -5.64
C SER A 37 -16.02 22.53 -6.43
N CYS A 38 -15.29 21.51 -6.92
CA CYS A 38 -15.92 20.36 -7.58
C CYS A 38 -16.79 19.56 -6.61
N PHE A 39 -16.31 19.33 -5.38
CA PHE A 39 -16.97 18.41 -4.44
C PHE A 39 -18.35 18.90 -3.99
N SER A 40 -18.51 20.20 -3.74
CA SER A 40 -19.79 20.81 -3.34
C SER A 40 -20.86 20.74 -4.43
N LEU A 41 -20.46 20.48 -5.68
CA LEU A 41 -21.35 20.45 -6.83
C LEU A 41 -21.82 19.02 -7.16
N ILE A 42 -21.36 17.98 -6.47
CA ILE A 42 -21.68 16.59 -6.84
C ILE A 42 -22.97 16.13 -6.16
N PRO A 43 -24.01 15.69 -6.92
CA PRO A 43 -25.22 15.13 -6.33
C PRO A 43 -24.95 13.92 -5.45
N ALA A 44 -25.74 13.77 -4.39
CA ALA A 44 -25.51 12.77 -3.35
C ALA A 44 -25.47 11.31 -3.89
N GLY A 45 -26.25 11.00 -4.93
CA GLY A 45 -26.35 9.66 -5.52
C GLY A 45 -25.27 9.31 -6.55
N ASN A 46 -24.43 10.24 -6.98
CA ASN A 46 -23.46 9.99 -8.05
C ASN A 46 -22.10 9.57 -7.49
N ILE A 47 -22.03 8.33 -7.01
CA ILE A 47 -20.85 7.80 -6.30
C ILE A 47 -19.61 7.81 -7.20
N SER A 48 -19.72 7.40 -8.47
CA SER A 48 -18.57 7.37 -9.39
C SER A 48 -17.91 8.74 -9.53
N VAL A 49 -18.72 9.80 -9.74
CA VAL A 49 -18.19 11.17 -9.85
C VAL A 49 -17.62 11.67 -8.51
N LYS A 50 -18.23 11.31 -7.37
CA LYS A 50 -17.66 11.63 -6.05
C LYS A 50 -16.27 11.05 -5.87
N ARG A 51 -16.05 9.81 -6.33
CA ARG A 51 -14.73 9.18 -6.25
C ARG A 51 -13.71 9.93 -7.09
N ASP A 52 -14.02 10.18 -8.37
CA ASP A 52 -13.11 10.85 -9.30
C ASP A 52 -12.68 12.23 -8.78
N VAL A 53 -13.62 12.97 -8.18
CA VAL A 53 -13.32 14.28 -7.59
C VAL A 53 -12.48 14.15 -6.32
N LEU A 54 -12.78 13.23 -5.40
CA LEU A 54 -11.97 13.01 -4.20
C LEU A 54 -10.54 12.57 -4.56
N GLU A 55 -10.39 11.72 -5.56
CA GLU A 55 -9.10 11.30 -6.09
C GLU A 55 -8.32 12.49 -6.68
N GLY A 56 -9.02 13.38 -7.41
CA GLY A 56 -8.47 14.65 -7.89
C GLY A 56 -8.05 15.60 -6.78
N ILE A 57 -8.87 15.74 -5.72
CA ILE A 57 -8.56 16.54 -4.52
C ILE A 57 -7.28 16.00 -3.88
N ALA A 58 -7.22 14.69 -3.61
CA ALA A 58 -6.08 14.07 -2.96
C ALA A 58 -4.77 14.34 -3.71
N ARG A 59 -4.75 14.08 -5.03
CA ARG A 59 -3.57 14.35 -5.86
C ARG A 59 -3.17 15.81 -5.87
N CYS A 60 -4.13 16.72 -5.93
CA CYS A 60 -3.83 18.15 -5.96
C CYS A 60 -3.32 18.67 -4.62
N CYS A 61 -3.98 18.33 -3.52
CA CYS A 61 -3.55 18.68 -2.17
C CYS A 61 -2.14 18.13 -1.92
N CYS A 62 -1.86 16.90 -2.39
CA CYS A 62 -0.52 16.31 -2.35
C CYS A 62 0.51 17.20 -3.06
N GLN A 63 0.25 17.62 -4.31
CA GLN A 63 1.16 18.50 -5.07
C GLN A 63 1.28 19.93 -4.50
N GLN A 64 0.33 20.37 -3.69
CA GLN A 64 0.36 21.68 -3.03
C GLN A 64 1.08 21.66 -1.66
N GLY A 65 1.61 20.52 -1.22
CA GLY A 65 2.22 20.41 0.11
C GLY A 65 1.20 20.22 1.25
N LYS A 66 -0.07 19.98 0.93
CA LYS A 66 -1.17 19.85 1.89
C LYS A 66 -1.47 18.37 2.19
N LYS A 67 -0.58 17.72 2.93
CA LYS A 67 -0.65 16.28 3.23
C LYS A 67 -1.98 15.87 3.90
N GLU A 68 -2.38 16.57 4.96
CA GLU A 68 -3.58 16.23 5.74
C GLU A 68 -4.86 16.32 4.92
N GLU A 69 -4.99 17.35 4.07
CA GLU A 69 -6.13 17.49 3.16
C GLU A 69 -6.18 16.33 2.15
N ALA A 70 -5.00 15.88 1.67
CA ALA A 70 -4.92 14.76 0.75
C ALA A 70 -5.34 13.44 1.39
N LEU A 71 -4.89 13.18 2.63
CA LEU A 71 -5.26 11.98 3.39
C LEU A 71 -6.74 11.99 3.80
N ASN A 72 -7.31 13.13 4.17
CA ASN A 72 -8.74 13.27 4.43
C ASN A 72 -9.59 12.92 3.19
N ALA A 73 -9.13 13.30 1.99
CA ALA A 73 -9.80 12.90 0.75
C ALA A 73 -9.70 11.37 0.51
N CYS A 74 -8.57 10.74 0.85
CA CYS A 74 -8.41 9.29 0.80
C CYS A 74 -9.34 8.59 1.80
N GLU A 75 -9.41 9.06 3.05
CA GLU A 75 -10.31 8.49 4.07
C GLU A 75 -11.77 8.53 3.63
N LYS A 76 -12.21 9.64 3.03
CA LYS A 76 -13.56 9.75 2.44
C LYS A 76 -13.78 8.74 1.31
N LEU A 77 -12.78 8.49 0.46
CA LEU A 77 -12.84 7.44 -0.54
C LEU A 77 -12.97 6.07 0.11
N VAL A 78 -12.13 5.74 1.09
CA VAL A 78 -12.18 4.44 1.77
C VAL A 78 -13.58 4.18 2.35
N ASN A 79 -14.21 5.18 2.98
CA ASN A 79 -15.54 5.05 3.54
C ASN A 79 -16.63 4.81 2.47
N ILE A 80 -16.51 5.45 1.31
CA ILE A 80 -17.38 5.19 0.16
C ILE A 80 -17.16 3.76 -0.34
N ASP A 81 -15.91 3.33 -0.49
CA ASP A 81 -15.54 2.04 -1.09
C ASP A 81 -15.97 0.86 -0.24
N ARG A 82 -15.86 1.01 1.09
CA ARG A 82 -16.37 0.05 2.06
C ARG A 82 -17.88 -0.12 1.96
N SER A 83 -18.62 0.97 1.72
CA SER A 83 -20.08 0.91 1.58
C SER A 83 -20.55 0.16 0.32
N ILE A 84 -19.70 0.08 -0.70
CA ILE A 84 -20.01 -0.53 -2.01
C ILE A 84 -19.37 -1.92 -2.16
N GLN A 85 -18.53 -2.31 -1.20
CA GLN A 85 -17.86 -3.61 -1.18
C GLN A 85 -17.14 -3.94 -2.50
N HIS A 86 -16.40 -2.98 -3.05
CA HIS A 86 -15.71 -3.17 -4.34
C HIS A 86 -14.19 -3.23 -4.16
N LEU A 87 -13.61 -4.42 -4.33
CA LEU A 87 -12.20 -4.71 -4.08
C LEU A 87 -11.21 -3.89 -4.94
N PRO A 88 -11.41 -3.74 -6.27
CA PRO A 88 -10.54 -2.89 -7.10
C PRO A 88 -10.51 -1.43 -6.66
N HIS A 89 -11.64 -0.92 -6.16
CA HIS A 89 -11.77 0.46 -5.73
C HIS A 89 -10.92 0.72 -4.47
N LEU A 90 -11.00 -0.15 -3.47
CA LEU A 90 -10.16 -0.08 -2.29
C LEU A 90 -8.66 -0.15 -2.64
N THR A 91 -8.31 -0.96 -3.63
CA THR A 91 -6.93 -1.06 -4.15
C THR A 91 -6.44 0.29 -4.67
N CYS A 92 -7.25 0.98 -5.47
CA CYS A 92 -6.90 2.30 -6.01
C CYS A 92 -6.70 3.34 -4.90
N VAL A 93 -7.53 3.29 -3.84
CA VAL A 93 -7.39 4.22 -2.71
C VAL A 93 -6.11 3.96 -1.92
N LEU A 94 -5.78 2.70 -1.63
CA LEU A 94 -4.53 2.35 -0.94
C LEU A 94 -3.28 2.72 -1.76
N GLN A 95 -3.36 2.61 -3.10
CA GLN A 95 -2.29 3.06 -3.99
C GLN A 95 -2.15 4.59 -4.01
N LEU A 96 -3.26 5.31 -3.87
CA LEU A 96 -3.26 6.77 -3.76
C LEU A 96 -2.65 7.22 -2.43
N GLU A 97 -3.03 6.60 -1.31
CA GLU A 97 -2.43 6.83 0.01
C GLU A 97 -0.91 6.58 -0.03
N LEU A 98 -0.49 5.42 -0.56
CA LEU A 98 0.93 5.10 -0.75
C LEU A 98 1.65 6.18 -1.55
N SER A 99 1.06 6.67 -2.65
CA SER A 99 1.66 7.72 -3.47
C SER A 99 1.77 9.06 -2.72
N VAL A 100 0.79 9.38 -1.86
CA VAL A 100 0.85 10.56 -0.98
C VAL A 100 1.99 10.39 0.02
N ASP A 101 2.04 9.27 0.74
CA ASP A 101 3.07 9.03 1.75
C ASP A 101 4.49 9.00 1.16
N GLU A 102 4.68 8.38 -0.01
CA GLU A 102 5.94 8.40 -0.75
C GLU A 102 6.34 9.83 -1.15
N HIS A 103 5.40 10.68 -1.57
CA HIS A 103 5.66 12.08 -1.91
C HIS A 103 6.19 12.87 -0.71
N TYR A 104 5.65 12.63 0.48
CA TYR A 104 6.09 13.25 1.73
C TYR A 104 7.21 12.48 2.44
N ARG A 105 7.74 11.42 1.83
CA ARG A 105 8.78 10.53 2.40
C ARG A 105 8.39 9.94 3.75
N ASP A 106 7.10 9.72 3.97
CA ASP A 106 6.59 9.06 5.17
C ASP A 106 6.67 7.55 5.00
N LEU A 107 7.81 7.00 5.43
CA LEU A 107 8.10 5.59 5.25
C LEU A 107 7.20 4.69 6.10
N THR A 108 6.81 5.14 7.31
CA THR A 108 5.95 4.36 8.21
C THR A 108 4.56 4.17 7.62
N ASN A 109 3.93 5.25 7.14
CA ASN A 109 2.62 5.14 6.52
C ASN A 109 2.68 4.44 5.15
N SER A 110 3.76 4.63 4.38
CA SER A 110 4.00 3.84 3.16
C SER A 110 4.05 2.33 3.43
N ILE A 111 4.74 1.90 4.51
CA ILE A 111 4.78 0.49 4.94
C ILE A 111 3.37 0.01 5.30
N SER A 112 2.59 0.80 6.03
CA SER A 112 1.21 0.46 6.40
C SER A 112 0.32 0.25 5.16
N SER A 113 0.33 1.17 4.19
CA SER A 113 -0.45 1.02 2.94
C SER A 113 0.02 -0.21 2.14
N LEU A 114 1.32 -0.48 2.08
CA LEU A 114 1.87 -1.67 1.42
C LEU A 114 1.47 -2.98 2.11
N GLN A 115 1.47 -3.01 3.44
CA GLN A 115 0.99 -4.15 4.22
C GLN A 115 -0.48 -4.44 3.93
N GLN A 116 -1.31 -3.39 3.86
CA GLN A 116 -2.72 -3.53 3.49
C GLN A 116 -2.89 -4.05 2.05
N LEU A 117 -2.10 -3.53 1.10
CA LEU A 117 -2.09 -4.01 -0.28
C LEU A 117 -1.65 -5.48 -0.40
N CYS A 118 -0.68 -5.93 0.41
CA CYS A 118 -0.26 -7.34 0.48
C CYS A 118 -1.37 -8.23 1.05
N CYS A 119 -2.14 -7.75 2.03
CA CYS A 119 -3.31 -8.47 2.52
C CYS A 119 -4.44 -8.53 1.49
N LEU A 120 -4.64 -7.45 0.74
CA LEU A 120 -5.69 -7.36 -0.27
C LEU A 120 -5.36 -8.19 -1.52
N HIS A 121 -4.09 -8.22 -1.90
CA HIS A 121 -3.57 -8.96 -3.05
C HIS A 121 -2.39 -9.84 -2.65
N PRO A 122 -2.61 -10.93 -1.89
CA PRO A 122 -1.54 -11.82 -1.44
C PRO A 122 -0.69 -12.39 -2.58
N TYR A 123 -1.29 -12.52 -3.76
CA TYR A 123 -0.66 -13.09 -4.96
C TYR A 123 -0.04 -12.04 -5.88
N TYR A 124 -0.21 -10.74 -5.61
CA TYR A 124 0.38 -9.69 -6.43
C TYR A 124 1.80 -9.39 -5.93
N PRO A 125 2.83 -9.83 -6.66
CA PRO A 125 4.15 -9.98 -6.06
C PRO A 125 4.92 -8.65 -5.94
N TRP A 126 4.50 -7.62 -6.67
CA TRP A 126 5.11 -6.29 -6.61
C TRP A 126 4.82 -5.53 -5.32
N HIS A 127 3.68 -5.78 -4.65
CA HIS A 127 3.39 -5.15 -3.35
C HIS A 127 4.37 -5.66 -2.29
N TRP A 128 4.59 -6.97 -2.25
CA TRP A 128 5.59 -7.58 -1.37
C TRP A 128 7.00 -7.06 -1.65
N LEU A 129 7.38 -6.93 -2.92
CA LEU A 129 8.69 -6.38 -3.28
C LEU A 129 8.87 -4.94 -2.81
N ASN A 130 7.85 -4.08 -2.97
CA ASN A 130 7.90 -2.70 -2.47
C ASN A 130 7.94 -2.66 -0.94
N LEU A 131 7.27 -3.60 -0.27
CA LEU A 131 7.29 -3.71 1.18
C LEU A 131 8.70 -4.07 1.68
N ALA A 132 9.36 -5.04 1.04
CA ALA A 132 10.76 -5.39 1.33
C ALA A 132 11.68 -4.18 1.15
N MET A 133 11.56 -3.47 0.03
CA MET A 133 12.32 -2.24 -0.23
C MET A 133 12.09 -1.17 0.85
N SER A 134 10.86 -1.05 1.35
CA SER A 134 10.53 -0.05 2.37
C SER A 134 11.15 -0.39 3.73
N PHE A 135 11.09 -1.66 4.14
CA PHE A 135 11.80 -2.13 5.34
C PHE A 135 13.32 -1.97 5.22
N GLN A 136 13.87 -2.21 4.03
CA GLN A 136 15.30 -1.99 3.81
C GLN A 136 15.68 -0.51 3.97
N ARG A 137 14.92 0.42 3.37
CA ARG A 137 15.14 1.86 3.54
C ARG A 137 15.05 2.29 5.00
N LEU A 138 14.17 1.66 5.77
CA LEU A 138 14.01 1.92 7.21
C LEU A 138 15.27 1.51 7.98
N LEU A 139 15.84 0.33 7.66
CA LEU A 139 17.10 -0.13 8.25
C LEU A 139 18.29 0.76 7.85
N GLU A 140 18.30 1.28 6.61
CA GLU A 140 19.32 2.22 6.15
C GLU A 140 19.23 3.58 6.87
N SER A 141 18.02 4.07 7.17
CA SER A 141 17.83 5.32 7.92
C SER A 141 18.23 5.20 9.39
N ASP A 142 17.99 4.04 10.01
CA ASP A 142 18.34 3.76 11.42
C ASP A 142 19.86 3.58 11.62
N GLY A 143 20.62 3.39 10.54
CA GLY A 143 22.08 3.24 10.56
C GLY A 143 22.88 4.54 10.80
N CYS A 144 22.24 5.70 10.84
CA CYS A 144 22.93 7.00 10.95
C CYS A 144 23.55 7.22 12.35
N PRO A 145 24.87 7.47 12.47
CA PRO A 145 25.57 7.52 13.76
C PRO A 145 25.31 8.77 14.62
N ASP A 146 24.41 9.68 14.22
CA ASP A 146 24.28 11.02 14.82
C ASP A 146 23.28 11.10 16.00
N ARG A 147 22.63 9.98 16.37
CA ARG A 147 21.76 9.92 17.55
C ARG A 147 22.42 9.14 18.68
N ARG A 148 23.30 9.79 19.44
CA ARG A 148 23.77 9.29 20.75
C ARG A 148 23.00 9.99 21.87
N SER A 149 21.96 9.34 22.36
CA SER A 149 21.48 9.52 23.74
C SER A 149 20.46 8.44 24.10
N THR A 150 20.81 7.61 25.09
CA THR A 150 19.95 6.82 26.02
C THR A 150 18.86 5.87 25.48
N GLU A 151 18.55 5.83 24.19
CA GLU A 151 17.49 4.99 23.59
C GLU A 151 18.00 3.67 22.98
N GLU A 152 19.22 3.24 23.35
CA GLU A 152 19.95 2.16 22.67
C GLU A 152 19.27 0.77 22.74
N GLU A 153 18.48 0.48 23.78
CA GLU A 153 17.79 -0.82 23.91
C GLU A 153 16.51 -0.91 23.08
N HIS A 154 15.71 0.16 23.03
CA HIS A 154 14.46 0.19 22.26
C HIS A 154 14.73 0.24 20.75
N ASP A 155 15.73 1.01 20.32
CA ASP A 155 16.16 1.08 18.93
C ASP A 155 16.78 -0.23 18.44
N GLN A 156 17.48 -0.97 19.32
CA GLN A 156 18.00 -2.31 18.98
C GLN A 156 16.89 -3.35 18.82
N GLN A 157 15.85 -3.31 19.65
CA GLN A 157 14.71 -4.23 19.53
C GLN A 157 13.91 -3.95 18.25
N GLN A 158 13.65 -2.68 17.93
CA GLN A 158 12.93 -2.30 16.72
C GLN A 158 13.73 -2.64 15.45
N GLY A 159 15.03 -2.37 15.42
CA GLY A 159 15.91 -2.76 14.32
C GLY A 159 15.95 -4.28 14.11
N THR A 160 16.03 -5.05 15.19
CA THR A 160 16.00 -6.52 15.12
C THR A 160 14.66 -7.05 14.58
N SER A 161 13.54 -6.46 15.00
CA SER A 161 12.20 -6.76 14.48
C SER A 161 12.09 -6.45 12.98
N ASN A 162 12.57 -5.28 12.55
CA ASN A 162 12.56 -4.87 11.14
C ASN A 162 13.42 -5.77 10.25
N ILE A 163 14.59 -6.21 10.75
CA ILE A 163 15.43 -7.20 10.05
C ILE A 163 14.68 -8.51 9.89
N LEU A 164 14.07 -9.03 10.96
CA LEU A 164 13.29 -10.27 10.89
C LEU A 164 12.13 -10.12 9.88
N ARG A 165 11.43 -8.99 9.88
CA ARG A 165 10.35 -8.70 8.92
C ARG A 165 10.87 -8.70 7.48
N LEU A 166 11.97 -8.02 7.21
CA LEU A 166 12.61 -8.02 5.90
C LEU A 166 12.98 -9.44 5.46
N LYS A 167 13.67 -10.20 6.32
CA LYS A 167 14.05 -11.60 6.05
C LYS A 167 12.84 -12.45 5.68
N THR A 168 11.78 -12.39 6.49
CA THR A 168 10.54 -13.13 6.25
C THR A 168 9.89 -12.75 4.92
N ILE A 169 9.80 -11.45 4.60
CA ILE A 169 9.23 -10.98 3.35
C ILE A 169 10.07 -11.47 2.15
N MET A 170 11.40 -11.42 2.22
CA MET A 170 12.25 -11.89 1.13
C MET A 170 12.10 -13.40 0.89
N CYS A 171 11.97 -14.19 1.96
CA CYS A 171 11.65 -15.61 1.86
C CYS A 171 10.28 -15.84 1.20
N LEU A 172 9.25 -15.07 1.59
CA LEU A 172 7.90 -15.14 0.99
C LEU A 172 7.94 -14.86 -0.51
N ILE A 173 8.67 -13.82 -0.91
CA ILE A 173 8.82 -13.43 -2.30
C ILE A 173 9.56 -14.52 -3.09
N ARG A 174 10.67 -15.06 -2.56
CA ARG A 174 11.44 -16.14 -3.21
C ARG A 174 10.56 -17.35 -3.52
N THR A 175 9.81 -17.83 -2.53
CA THR A 175 8.93 -19.00 -2.69
C THR A 175 7.87 -18.78 -3.78
N ARG A 176 7.41 -17.53 -3.99
CA ARG A 176 6.36 -17.21 -4.97
C ARG A 176 6.88 -16.97 -6.38
N TYR A 177 7.97 -16.21 -6.53
CA TYR A 177 8.50 -15.88 -7.86
C TYR A 177 9.14 -17.08 -8.56
N PHE A 178 9.63 -18.08 -7.82
CA PHE A 178 10.09 -19.34 -8.43
C PHE A 178 8.94 -20.12 -9.09
N SER A 179 7.73 -20.07 -8.53
CA SER A 179 6.58 -20.82 -9.05
C SER A 179 5.91 -20.18 -10.27
N PHE A 180 6.13 -18.88 -10.53
CA PHE A 180 5.44 -18.10 -11.58
C PHE A 180 6.40 -17.33 -12.49
N MET A 181 7.53 -17.93 -12.85
CA MET A 181 8.60 -17.31 -13.65
C MET A 181 8.11 -16.63 -14.95
N LEU A 182 7.90 -15.31 -14.88
CA LEU A 182 7.83 -14.42 -16.02
C LEU A 182 9.24 -13.92 -16.32
N GLU A 183 9.67 -13.89 -17.58
CA GLU A 183 11.04 -13.53 -17.98
C GLU A 183 11.50 -12.15 -17.47
N ASN A 184 10.57 -11.23 -17.24
CA ASN A 184 10.82 -9.90 -16.69
C ASN A 184 11.20 -9.90 -15.19
N SER A 185 10.99 -10.99 -14.45
CA SER A 185 11.31 -11.09 -13.02
C SER A 185 12.69 -11.67 -12.71
N LYS A 186 13.46 -12.12 -13.72
CA LYS A 186 14.78 -12.76 -13.53
C LYS A 186 15.79 -11.89 -12.76
N ARG A 187 15.76 -10.56 -12.93
CA ARG A 187 16.65 -9.64 -12.20
C ARG A 187 16.22 -9.50 -10.73
N ALA A 188 14.95 -9.21 -10.50
CA ALA A 188 14.40 -9.12 -9.15
C ALA A 188 14.64 -10.42 -8.35
N LEU A 189 14.55 -11.59 -8.99
CA LEU A 189 14.89 -12.87 -8.38
C LEU A 189 16.36 -12.97 -7.96
N ARG A 190 17.31 -12.56 -8.81
CA ARG A 190 18.74 -12.53 -8.43
C ARG A 190 18.99 -11.58 -7.28
N ASP A 191 18.38 -10.41 -7.35
CA ASP A 191 18.43 -9.38 -6.31
C ASP A 191 17.93 -9.92 -4.95
N ILE A 192 16.86 -10.72 -4.98
CA ILE A 192 16.33 -11.39 -3.79
C ILE A 192 17.27 -12.49 -3.28
N GLU A 193 17.80 -13.34 -4.16
CA GLU A 193 18.73 -14.41 -3.77
C GLU A 193 20.03 -13.85 -3.16
N GLU A 194 20.57 -12.79 -3.74
CA GLU A 194 21.75 -12.11 -3.20
C GLU A 194 21.49 -11.56 -1.80
N ALA A 195 20.35 -10.86 -1.62
CA ALA A 195 19.96 -10.37 -0.31
C ALA A 195 19.70 -11.50 0.70
N LEU A 196 19.09 -12.62 0.29
CA LEU A 196 18.89 -13.79 1.15
C LEU A 196 20.19 -14.47 1.55
N HIS A 197 21.19 -14.48 0.67
CA HIS A 197 22.54 -14.97 0.99
C HIS A 197 23.19 -14.14 2.10
N VAL A 198 23.00 -12.81 2.10
CA VAL A 198 23.50 -11.93 3.17
C VAL A 198 22.67 -12.09 4.44
N LEU A 199 21.34 -12.19 4.30
CA LEU A 199 20.43 -12.28 5.43
C LEU A 199 20.46 -13.65 6.15
N GLN A 200 20.95 -14.71 5.50
CA GLN A 200 21.09 -16.06 6.05
C GLN A 200 19.84 -16.52 6.83
N PRO A 201 18.66 -16.67 6.18
CA PRO A 201 17.48 -17.22 6.83
C PRO A 201 17.74 -18.65 7.30
N THR A 202 17.22 -19.02 8.47
CA THR A 202 17.34 -20.38 8.99
C THR A 202 16.48 -21.35 8.20
N GLU A 203 16.85 -22.64 8.18
CA GLU A 203 16.04 -23.68 7.53
C GLU A 203 14.61 -23.74 8.10
N ASN A 204 14.46 -23.54 9.41
CA ASN A 204 13.15 -23.42 10.07
C ASN A 204 12.32 -22.25 9.51
N MET A 205 12.93 -21.09 9.27
CA MET A 205 12.26 -19.95 8.65
C MET A 205 11.81 -20.29 7.22
N LEU A 206 12.67 -20.92 6.43
CA LEU A 206 12.35 -21.31 5.06
C LEU A 206 11.16 -22.28 5.01
N GLN A 207 11.17 -23.30 5.87
CA GLN A 207 10.10 -24.28 5.99
C GLN A 207 8.80 -23.64 6.44
N THR A 208 8.85 -22.83 7.50
CA THR A 208 7.67 -22.14 8.07
C THR A 208 7.03 -21.19 7.04
N VAL A 209 7.83 -20.43 6.32
CA VAL A 209 7.35 -19.52 5.25
C VAL A 209 6.73 -20.32 4.11
N SER A 210 7.31 -21.45 3.73
CA SER A 210 6.77 -22.34 2.70
C SER A 210 5.39 -22.90 3.09
N GLU A 211 5.25 -23.38 4.32
CA GLU A 211 3.98 -23.89 4.87
C GLU A 211 2.90 -22.81 4.95
N ALA A 212 3.23 -21.64 5.51
CA ALA A 212 2.29 -20.52 5.59
C ALA A 212 1.81 -20.09 4.20
N MET A 213 2.67 -20.17 3.18
CA MET A 213 2.28 -19.89 1.80
C MET A 213 1.42 -20.99 1.19
N ALA A 214 1.70 -22.27 1.47
CA ALA A 214 0.90 -23.40 1.01
C ALA A 214 -0.54 -23.35 1.56
N GLU A 215 -0.72 -23.01 2.84
CA GLU A 215 -2.05 -22.83 3.46
C GLU A 215 -2.89 -21.72 2.78
N ASN A 216 -2.20 -20.67 2.31
CA ASN A 216 -2.81 -19.56 1.57
C ASN A 216 -2.86 -19.80 0.05
N LEU A 217 -2.37 -20.92 -0.47
CA LEU A 217 -2.46 -21.31 -1.89
C LEU A 217 -3.66 -22.21 -2.18
N ASN A 218 -4.55 -22.43 -1.21
CA ASN A 218 -5.72 -23.29 -1.39
C ASN A 218 -6.70 -22.68 -2.42
N PRO A 219 -6.93 -23.32 -3.58
CA PRO A 219 -7.83 -22.85 -4.63
C PRO A 219 -9.28 -22.64 -4.16
N GLU A 220 -9.72 -23.35 -3.13
CA GLU A 220 -11.07 -23.20 -2.58
C GLU A 220 -11.21 -21.88 -1.80
N LYS A 221 -10.20 -21.50 -1.01
CA LYS A 221 -10.12 -20.17 -0.38
C LYS A 221 -9.96 -19.05 -1.41
N MET A 222 -9.24 -19.32 -2.51
CA MET A 222 -9.07 -18.36 -3.60
C MET A 222 -10.38 -18.06 -4.35
N ARG A 223 -11.34 -18.99 -4.33
CA ARG A 223 -12.61 -18.87 -5.04
C ARG A 223 -13.68 -18.16 -4.19
N GLU A 224 -13.72 -18.43 -2.89
CA GLU A 224 -14.66 -17.79 -1.94
C GLU A 224 -14.32 -16.32 -1.64
N GLU A 225 -13.03 -15.94 -1.61
CA GLU A 225 -12.63 -14.55 -1.29
C GLU A 225 -12.80 -13.56 -2.47
N ASN A 226 -13.05 -14.04 -3.71
CA ASN A 226 -12.86 -13.22 -4.92
C ASN A 226 -14.03 -13.11 -5.90
N GLN A 227 -15.21 -13.69 -5.66
CA GLN A 227 -16.27 -13.69 -6.70
C GLN A 227 -17.63 -13.11 -6.28
N ASP A 228 -17.94 -13.05 -4.99
CA ASP A 228 -19.37 -12.91 -4.62
C ASP A 228 -19.69 -11.56 -3.99
N GLY A 229 -18.69 -10.73 -3.66
CA GLY A 229 -18.87 -9.42 -3.03
C GLY A 229 -19.45 -9.45 -1.61
N GLU A 230 -20.18 -10.50 -1.22
CA GLU A 230 -20.90 -10.61 0.05
C GLU A 230 -20.01 -10.82 1.29
N SER A 231 -18.75 -11.24 1.10
CA SER A 231 -17.82 -11.56 2.21
C SER A 231 -16.71 -10.51 2.40
N LEU A 232 -16.94 -9.24 2.08
CA LEU A 232 -15.96 -8.18 2.42
C LEU A 232 -16.07 -7.71 3.88
N SER A 233 -17.13 -8.09 4.59
CA SER A 233 -17.26 -7.93 6.05
C SER A 233 -16.26 -8.80 6.83
N GLY A 234 -15.75 -9.88 6.22
CA GLY A 234 -14.66 -10.72 6.72
C GLY A 234 -13.26 -10.15 6.43
N LEU A 235 -13.13 -9.21 5.47
CA LEU A 235 -11.93 -8.38 5.29
C LEU A 235 -11.89 -7.24 6.32
N TYR A 236 -12.22 -7.56 7.57
CA TYR A 236 -11.72 -6.74 8.66
C TYR A 236 -10.20 -6.67 8.49
N ILE A 237 -9.71 -5.44 8.37
CA ILE A 237 -8.30 -5.01 8.34
C ILE A 237 -7.73 -5.32 9.73
N LYS A 238 -7.61 -6.60 10.05
CA LYS A 238 -6.91 -7.12 11.20
C LYS A 238 -5.51 -7.44 10.70
N GLU A 239 -4.72 -6.39 10.88
CA GLU A 239 -3.28 -6.22 10.77
C GLU A 239 -2.58 -7.35 10.03
N PHE A 240 -1.89 -6.98 8.95
CA PHE A 240 -0.88 -7.81 8.28
C PHE A 240 -0.09 -8.70 9.26
N ASP A 241 0.13 -8.18 10.48
CA ASP A 241 0.73 -8.92 11.56
C ASP A 241 -0.07 -10.16 12.02
N GLU A 242 -1.38 -10.11 12.24
CA GLU A 242 -2.17 -11.30 12.59
C GLU A 242 -2.16 -12.36 11.48
N ARG A 243 -2.32 -11.93 10.22
CA ARG A 243 -2.42 -12.84 9.07
C ARG A 243 -1.08 -13.48 8.72
N TRP A 244 -0.01 -12.70 8.74
CA TRP A 244 1.31 -13.12 8.26
C TRP A 244 2.34 -13.16 9.38
N TRP A 245 2.46 -12.13 10.21
CA TRP A 245 3.57 -12.02 11.15
C TRP A 245 3.47 -12.93 12.36
N ASN A 246 2.36 -12.91 13.10
CA ASN A 246 2.19 -13.58 14.38
C ASN A 246 2.33 -15.10 14.25
N LYS A 247 1.78 -15.67 13.17
CA LYS A 247 1.93 -17.10 12.83
C LYS A 247 3.37 -17.48 12.50
N LEU A 248 4.10 -16.61 11.80
CA LEU A 248 5.48 -16.87 11.43
C LEU A 248 6.41 -16.68 12.63
N HIS A 249 6.22 -15.61 13.39
CA HIS A 249 7.02 -15.27 14.57
C HIS A 249 6.94 -16.36 15.66
N THR A 250 5.74 -16.90 15.92
CA THR A 250 5.56 -17.99 16.90
C THR A 250 6.27 -19.29 16.51
N LYS A 251 6.39 -19.58 15.21
CA LYS A 251 7.03 -20.80 14.69
C LYS A 251 8.54 -20.65 14.45
N ILE A 252 9.01 -19.45 14.11
CA ILE A 252 10.42 -19.18 13.79
C ILE A 252 11.29 -19.09 15.06
N GLY A 253 10.73 -18.67 16.19
CA GLY A 253 11.47 -18.52 17.46
C GLY A 253 12.46 -17.34 17.45
N PRO A 254 13.02 -16.96 18.61
CA PRO A 254 13.95 -15.83 18.74
C PRO A 254 15.38 -16.23 18.38
N ASP A 255 15.62 -16.85 17.22
CA ASP A 255 16.97 -17.22 16.82
C ASP A 255 17.66 -16.06 16.09
N GLY A 256 18.46 -15.33 16.88
CA GLY A 256 19.70 -14.66 16.51
C GLY A 256 19.62 -13.55 15.45
N PRO A 257 19.77 -12.26 15.81
CA PRO A 257 20.10 -11.27 14.81
C PRO A 257 21.45 -11.63 14.19
N ALA A 258 21.49 -11.82 12.87
CA ALA A 258 22.67 -11.42 12.12
C ALA A 258 22.96 -9.98 12.59
N ASN A 259 24.12 -9.78 13.21
CA ASN A 259 24.41 -8.60 14.02
C ASN A 259 23.88 -7.33 13.32
N ALA A 260 23.07 -6.52 14.01
CA ALA A 260 22.62 -5.24 13.47
C ALA A 260 23.79 -4.35 12.99
N LYS A 261 25.02 -4.61 13.48
CA LYS A 261 26.29 -4.02 13.01
C LYS A 261 26.75 -4.50 11.62
N GLU A 262 26.52 -5.76 11.25
CA GLU A 262 26.83 -6.29 9.91
C GLU A 262 25.83 -5.75 8.87
N ILE A 263 24.62 -5.38 9.30
CA ILE A 263 23.57 -4.89 8.41
C ILE A 263 23.75 -3.42 8.00
N LYS A 264 24.60 -2.67 8.72
CA LYS A 264 24.90 -1.25 8.44
C LYS A 264 25.66 -1.02 7.12
N HIS A 265 26.16 -2.08 6.47
CA HIS A 265 26.83 -2.01 5.17
C HIS A 265 25.98 -2.53 4.01
N PHE A 266 24.66 -2.74 4.21
CA PHE A 266 23.76 -3.18 3.16
C PHE A 266 23.54 -2.08 2.11
N THR A 267 24.31 -2.13 1.03
CA THR A 267 23.98 -1.42 -0.22
C THR A 267 23.56 -2.43 -1.27
N PHE A 268 22.41 -3.09 -1.07
CA PHE A 268 21.77 -3.83 -2.14
C PHE A 268 20.53 -3.08 -2.62
N LYS A 269 20.55 -2.41 -3.77
CA LYS A 269 19.33 -1.80 -4.29
C LYS A 269 18.51 -2.87 -4.99
N ILE A 270 17.40 -3.30 -4.38
CA ILE A 270 16.33 -3.95 -5.15
C ILE A 270 15.85 -2.90 -6.17
N VAL A 271 16.26 -3.05 -7.43
CA VAL A 271 15.96 -2.05 -8.45
C VAL A 271 14.56 -2.31 -9.00
N LYS A 272 13.61 -1.44 -8.64
CA LYS A 272 12.36 -1.32 -9.37
C LYS A 272 12.63 -0.57 -10.68
N ARG A 273 12.06 -1.05 -11.80
CA ARG A 273 11.87 -0.19 -12.98
C ARG A 273 10.76 0.80 -12.70
#